data_AF-A0A528N297-F1
#
_entry.id   AF-A0A528N297-F1
#
_cell.length_a   1.000
_cell.length_b   1.000
_cell.length_c   1.000
_cell.angle_alpha   90.00
_cell.angle_beta   90.00
_cell.angle_gamma   90.00
#
_symmetry.space_group_name_H-M   'P 1'
#
loop_
_entity.id
_entity.type
_entity.pdbx_description
1 polymer ?
#
loop_
_entity_poly.entity_id
_entity_poly.type
_entity_poly.pdbx_seq_one_letter_code
_entity_poly.pdbx_strand_id
1 'polypeptide(L)'
;LQTWLALPDDKEEVDPVFENTAAMHLPEIDAEGVSGRVVIGAFSGLRSQVATASDTLYADLSLAPGASVKIPADAEERAIYT
;
A
#
# COMPACT_ATOMS: atom_id res chain seq x y z
N LEU A 1 -7.37 -9.40 -3.41
CA LEU A 1 -6.22 -9.87 -2.60
C LEU A 1 -6.59 -9.75 -1.13
N GLN A 2 -6.18 -10.71 -0.31
CA GLN A 2 -6.27 -10.61 1.15
C GLN A 2 -4.85 -10.78 1.70
N THR A 3 -4.42 -9.83 2.54
CA THR A 3 -3.07 -9.77 3.10
C THR A 3 -3.18 -9.79 4.62
N TRP A 4 -2.38 -10.64 5.27
CA TRP A 4 -2.26 -10.66 6.72
C TRP A 4 -0.91 -10.06 7.09
N LEU A 5 -0.93 -9.04 7.96
CA LEU A 5 0.26 -8.42 8.50
C LEU A 5 0.39 -8.87 9.95
N ALA A 6 1.52 -9.47 10.31
CA ALA A 6 1.81 -9.80 11.70
C ALA A 6 1.90 -8.49 12.51
N LEU A 7 1.31 -8.49 13.70
CA LEU A 7 1.52 -7.43 14.65
C LEU A 7 2.93 -7.54 15.25
N PRO A 8 3.56 -6.41 15.63
CA PRO A 8 4.74 -6.45 16.49
C PRO A 8 4.46 -7.16 17.81
N ASP A 9 5.49 -7.77 18.40
CA ASP A 9 5.40 -8.54 19.66
C ASP A 9 4.70 -7.77 20.80
N ASP A 10 4.92 -6.46 20.90
CA ASP A 10 4.34 -5.61 21.95
C ASP A 10 2.85 -5.28 21.73
N LYS A 11 2.26 -5.73 20.62
CA LYS A 11 0.88 -5.48 20.23
C LYS A 11 0.06 -6.75 19.99
N GLU A 12 0.60 -7.95 20.25
CA GLU A 12 -0.11 -9.21 19.99
C GLU A 12 -1.43 -9.35 20.75
N GLU A 13 -1.52 -8.78 21.96
CA GLU A 13 -2.68 -8.91 22.86
C GLU A 13 -3.58 -7.65 22.89
N VAL A 14 -3.46 -6.73 21.93
CA VAL A 14 -4.35 -5.56 21.88
C VAL A 14 -5.79 -5.96 21.57
N ASP A 15 -6.75 -5.16 22.04
CA ASP A 15 -8.16 -5.36 21.72
C ASP A 15 -8.38 -5.37 20.20
N PRO A 16 -9.22 -6.27 19.68
CA PRO A 16 -9.48 -6.34 18.25
C PRO A 16 -10.21 -5.09 17.77
N VAL A 17 -9.83 -4.62 16.59
CA VAL A 17 -10.45 -3.46 15.95
C VAL A 17 -10.78 -3.76 14.49
N PHE A 18 -11.85 -3.15 13.99
CA PHE A 18 -12.19 -3.13 12.58
C PHE A 18 -12.30 -1.68 12.11
N GLU A 19 -11.57 -1.38 11.04
CA GLU A 19 -11.61 -0.07 10.40
C GLU A 19 -11.85 -0.26 8.90
N ASN A 20 -12.74 0.57 8.34
CA ASN A 20 -12.98 0.61 6.91
C ASN A 20 -12.44 1.92 6.34
N THR A 21 -11.54 1.82 5.36
CA THR A 21 -11.13 2.95 4.54
C THR A 21 -11.81 2.85 3.18
N ALA A 22 -12.75 3.76 2.92
CA ALA A 22 -13.42 3.84 1.63
C ALA A 22 -12.41 4.17 0.51
N ALA A 23 -12.67 3.66 -0.70
CA ALA A 23 -11.76 3.82 -1.83
C ALA A 23 -11.44 5.28 -2.17
N MET A 24 -12.39 6.20 -1.96
CA MET A 24 -12.20 7.64 -2.19
C MET A 24 -11.22 8.32 -1.21
N HIS A 25 -10.86 7.64 -0.12
CA HIS A 25 -9.86 8.13 0.83
C HIS A 25 -8.46 7.55 0.57
N LEU A 26 -8.34 6.59 -0.34
CA LEU A 26 -7.05 6.08 -0.76
C LEU A 26 -6.43 7.03 -1.79
N PRO A 27 -5.15 7.41 -1.65
CA PRO A 27 -4.50 8.27 -2.62
C PRO A 27 -4.46 7.62 -4.00
N GLU A 28 -4.84 8.37 -5.02
CA GLU A 28 -4.82 7.93 -6.41
C GLU A 28 -3.47 8.26 -7.06
N ILE A 29 -2.97 7.28 -7.81
CA ILE A 29 -1.80 7.42 -8.67
C ILE A 29 -2.37 7.62 -10.07
N ASP A 30 -1.96 8.70 -10.73
CA ASP A 30 -2.25 8.95 -12.15
C ASP A 30 -1.12 9.79 -12.74
N ALA A 31 -0.14 9.10 -13.34
CA ALA A 31 1.01 9.73 -13.95
C ALA A 31 1.68 8.81 -14.98
N GLU A 32 2.14 9.37 -16.11
CA GLU A 32 3.01 8.69 -17.08
C GLU A 32 2.47 7.33 -17.60
N GLY A 33 1.14 7.20 -17.73
CA GLY A 33 0.50 5.95 -18.16
C GLY A 33 0.43 4.88 -17.07
N VAL A 34 0.71 5.24 -15.82
CA VAL A 34 0.51 4.43 -14.62
C VAL A 34 -0.68 5.00 -13.85
N SER A 35 -1.67 4.16 -13.56
CA SER A 35 -2.83 4.51 -12.73
C SER A 35 -2.96 3.53 -11.58
N GLY A 36 -3.54 3.94 -10.45
CA GLY A 36 -3.73 3.01 -9.34
C GLY A 36 -4.00 3.70 -8.02
N ARG A 37 -3.75 2.99 -6.91
CA ARG A 37 -3.93 3.52 -5.55
C ARG A 37 -2.87 3.03 -4.60
N VAL A 38 -2.52 3.89 -3.63
CA VAL A 38 -1.76 3.46 -2.45
C VAL A 38 -2.73 2.88 -1.43
N VAL A 39 -2.71 1.57 -1.26
CA VAL A 39 -3.63 0.85 -0.37
C VAL A 39 -3.13 0.93 1.07
N ILE A 40 -1.86 0.64 1.31
CA ILE A 40 -1.23 0.65 2.64
C ILE A 40 0.13 1.36 2.55
N GLY A 41 0.41 2.20 3.55
CA GLY A 41 1.66 2.94 3.69
C GLY A 41 1.83 4.02 2.64
N ALA A 42 3.01 4.10 2.03
CA ALA A 42 3.38 5.18 1.12
C ALA A 42 4.02 4.68 -0.18
N PHE A 43 3.73 5.37 -1.28
CA PHE A 43 4.34 5.11 -2.58
C PHE A 43 4.33 6.39 -3.43
N SER A 44 5.46 6.69 -4.08
CA SER A 44 5.59 7.83 -4.99
C SER A 44 5.18 9.19 -4.38
N GLY A 45 5.50 9.42 -3.11
CA GLY A 45 5.15 10.64 -2.37
C GLY A 45 3.71 10.70 -1.86
N LEU A 46 2.87 9.71 -2.18
CA LEU A 46 1.50 9.59 -1.69
C LEU A 46 1.45 8.66 -0.47
N ARG A 47 0.52 8.90 0.46
CA ARG A 47 0.39 8.12 1.70
C ARG A 47 -1.06 7.76 2.01
N SER A 48 -1.32 6.46 2.17
CA SER A 48 -2.60 5.93 2.61
C SER A 48 -2.88 6.28 4.07
N GLN A 49 -4.17 6.43 4.39
CA GLN A 49 -4.65 6.64 5.77
C GLN A 49 -4.97 5.33 6.49
N VAL A 50 -4.84 4.17 5.82
CA VAL A 50 -5.02 2.87 6.47
C VAL A 50 -4.01 2.73 7.60
N ALA A 51 -4.50 2.54 8.83
CA ALA A 51 -3.66 2.33 9.98
C ALA A 51 -2.91 0.99 9.87
N THR A 52 -1.63 1.02 10.21
CA THR A 52 -0.80 -0.19 10.31
C THR A 52 0.03 -0.17 11.58
N ALA A 53 0.33 -1.36 12.09
CA ALA A 53 1.22 -1.50 13.25
C ALA A 53 2.71 -1.43 12.89
N SER A 54 3.03 -1.65 11.61
CA SER A 54 4.39 -1.67 11.04
C SER A 54 4.41 -0.92 9.70
N ASP A 55 5.58 -0.47 9.28
CA ASP A 55 5.76 0.09 7.94
C ASP A 55 5.46 -0.97 6.88
N THR A 56 4.70 -0.60 5.84
CA THR A 56 4.24 -1.55 4.82
C THR A 56 4.05 -0.82 3.50
N LEU A 57 4.56 -1.39 2.41
CA LEU A 57 4.29 -0.91 1.05
C LEU A 57 3.22 -1.80 0.41
N TYR A 58 2.07 -1.22 0.07
CA TYR A 58 1.09 -1.86 -0.80
C TYR A 58 0.44 -0.83 -1.73
N ALA A 59 0.77 -0.91 -3.01
CA ALA A 59 0.07 -0.20 -4.08
C ALA A 59 -0.58 -1.18 -5.07
N ASP A 60 -1.77 -0.83 -5.55
CA ASP A 60 -2.40 -1.44 -6.72
C ASP A 60 -2.07 -0.56 -7.94
N LEU A 61 -1.53 -1.15 -9.00
CA LEU A 61 -1.02 -0.43 -10.17
C LEU A 61 -1.53 -1.08 -11.47
N SER A 62 -2.02 -0.24 -12.36
CA SER A 62 -2.34 -0.55 -13.75
C SER A 62 -1.44 0.27 -14.66
N LEU A 63 -0.80 -0.40 -15.62
CA LEU A 63 0.12 0.22 -16.57
C LEU A 63 -0.45 0.15 -17.99
N ALA A 64 -0.46 1.27 -18.69
CA ALA A 64 -0.74 1.32 -20.12
C ALA A 64 0.38 0.60 -20.92
N PRO A 65 0.11 0.15 -22.16
CA PRO A 65 1.14 -0.48 -22.98
C PRO A 65 2.39 0.40 -23.13
N GLY A 66 3.55 -0.15 -22.80
CA GLY A 66 4.84 0.55 -22.87
C GLY A 66 5.12 1.51 -21.70
N ALA A 67 4.18 1.70 -20.77
CA ALA A 67 4.45 2.44 -19.54
C ALA A 67 5.38 1.63 -18.61
N SER A 68 6.06 2.34 -17.72
CA SER A 68 6.94 1.73 -16.72
C SER A 68 6.79 2.47 -15.40
N VAL A 69 6.93 1.74 -14.29
CA VAL A 69 6.91 2.33 -12.96
C VAL A 69 8.23 2.03 -12.24
N LYS A 70 8.80 3.04 -11.60
CA LYS A 70 9.96 2.87 -10.74
C LYS A 70 9.46 2.51 -9.33
N ILE A 71 9.81 1.33 -8.85
CA ILE A 71 9.58 0.98 -7.45
C ILE A 71 10.77 1.52 -6.64
N PRO A 72 10.57 2.54 -5.77
CA PRO A 72 11.65 3.11 -5.00
C PRO A 72 12.17 2.11 -3.97
N ALA A 73 13.43 2.28 -3.57
CA ALA A 73 14.10 1.34 -2.67
C ALA A 73 13.76 1.55 -1.19
N ASP A 74 12.64 2.24 -0.90
CA ASP A 74 12.28 2.74 0.43
C ASP A 74 11.79 1.62 1.36
N ALA A 75 11.17 0.57 0.80
CA ALA A 75 10.80 -0.64 1.53
C ALA A 75 11.90 -1.68 1.38
N GLU A 76 12.45 -2.22 2.47
CA GLU A 76 13.55 -3.19 2.44
C GLU A 76 13.22 -4.40 1.56
N GLU A 77 12.06 -5.02 1.80
CA GLU A 77 11.54 -6.13 1.02
C GLU A 77 10.40 -5.67 0.10
N ARG A 78 10.39 -6.21 -1.13
CA ARG A 78 9.42 -5.84 -2.17
C ARG A 78 9.10 -7.04 -3.04
N ALA A 79 7.83 -7.17 -3.42
CA ALA A 79 7.37 -8.21 -4.35
C ALA A 79 6.34 -7.63 -5.31
N ILE A 80 6.15 -8.30 -6.44
CA ILE A 80 5.13 -7.98 -7.45
C ILE A 80 4.22 -9.20 -7.59
N TYR A 81 2.91 -8.96 -7.58
CA TYR A 81 1.88 -9.94 -7.89
C TYR A 81 1.08 -9.43 -9.08
N THR A 82 0.94 -10.25 -10.13
CA THR A 82 0.24 -9.92 -11.39
C THR A 82 -0.83 -10.94 -11.70
#